data_AF-A0AA40ZXS0-F1
#
_entry.id   AF-A0AA40ZXS0-F1
#
_cell.length_a   1.000
_cell.length_b   1.000
_cell.length_c   1.000
_cell.angle_alpha   90.00
_cell.angle_beta   90.00
_cell.angle_gamma   90.00
#
_symmetry.space_group_name_H-M   'P 1'
#
loop_
_entity.id
_entity.type
_entity.pdbx_description
1 polymer ?
#
loop_
_entity_poly.entity_id
_entity_poly.type
_entity_poly.pdbx_seq_one_letter_code
_entity_poly.pdbx_strand_id
1 'polypeptide(L)'
;MQGDKMVGDEAKACLNCGTALVGHYCHACGQSSHIHRTLGAWWHDFSHGVLHIEGQVWRTMAMLVTRPGELTRRYIAGERRRFLSPLALYLFSVFLLYIAYSALGGFATFHAPGTQEAATELRAEVAKVDQRIAVIDRDRAAAVAAKRDTALLDKERAELVDQKQGMDFTASAMTLGAGDEAHSSSGEHQEQVITGWKSLDAKIVHAIRDPEFLLFKMEANGYKFSWALILLSMPFMRLFFLWKRGLAMFDHAVFVTYSLSFVSLLMVVMILWTKLAHLPGLALLMLAFPVHLFLQIRGAYRLGLVSGLLMTLVVSVMAAAVLLIWIIGLLALGMAH
;
A
#
# COMPACT_ATOMS: atom_id res chain seq x y z
N MET A 1 -49.12 -39.33 20.86
CA MET A 1 -48.17 -38.67 21.79
C MET A 1 -46.86 -39.45 21.76
N GLN A 2 -46.01 -39.16 20.77
CA GLN A 2 -44.64 -39.69 20.74
C GLN A 2 -43.81 -38.84 21.71
N GLY A 3 -43.28 -39.47 22.75
CA GLY A 3 -42.32 -38.85 23.66
C GLY A 3 -41.03 -38.57 22.91
N ASP A 4 -40.76 -37.28 22.69
CA ASP A 4 -39.51 -36.81 22.14
C ASP A 4 -38.42 -37.08 23.19
N LYS A 5 -37.47 -37.95 22.83
CA LYS A 5 -36.30 -38.25 23.66
C LYS A 5 -35.46 -36.98 23.68
N MET A 6 -35.56 -36.22 24.77
CA MET A 6 -34.58 -35.22 25.17
C MET A 6 -33.24 -35.94 25.38
N VAL A 7 -32.49 -36.12 24.29
CA VAL A 7 -31.06 -36.40 24.35
C VAL A 7 -30.47 -35.23 25.12
N GLY A 8 -29.97 -35.50 26.34
CA GLY A 8 -29.30 -34.51 27.16
C GLY A 8 -28.14 -33.91 26.37
N ASP A 9 -28.36 -32.72 25.83
CA ASP A 9 -27.31 -31.89 25.25
C ASP A 9 -26.44 -31.50 26.44
N GLU A 10 -25.22 -32.02 26.52
CA GLU A 10 -24.26 -31.54 27.52
C GLU A 10 -24.24 -30.02 27.43
N ALA A 11 -24.48 -29.33 28.55
CA ALA A 11 -24.59 -27.88 28.58
C ALA A 11 -23.27 -27.25 28.09
N LYS A 12 -23.19 -26.98 26.78
CA LYS A 12 -21.99 -26.40 26.17
C LYS A 12 -21.80 -25.00 26.73
N ALA A 13 -20.60 -24.70 27.19
CA ALA A 13 -20.23 -23.36 27.61
C ALA A 13 -20.12 -22.42 26.39
N CYS A 14 -20.54 -21.17 26.55
CA CYS A 14 -20.36 -20.15 25.52
C CYS A 14 -18.87 -19.91 25.25
N LEU A 15 -18.45 -19.98 23.98
CA LEU A 15 -17.05 -19.78 23.57
C LEU A 15 -16.51 -18.36 23.83
N ASN A 16 -17.37 -17.40 24.19
CA ASN A 16 -16.98 -16.01 24.44
C ASN A 16 -16.93 -15.63 25.92
N CYS A 17 -17.92 -16.03 26.72
CA CYS A 17 -18.02 -15.66 28.13
C CYS A 17 -18.01 -16.86 29.10
N GLY A 18 -18.03 -18.10 28.59
CA GLY A 18 -18.02 -19.31 29.41
C GLY A 18 -19.36 -19.66 30.07
N THR A 19 -20.40 -18.82 29.94
CA THR A 19 -21.72 -19.09 30.49
C THR A 19 -22.35 -20.33 29.86
N ALA A 20 -22.99 -21.18 30.67
CA ALA A 20 -23.73 -22.35 30.19
C ALA A 20 -24.82 -21.92 29.18
N LEU A 21 -24.86 -22.57 28.02
CA LEU A 21 -25.84 -22.30 26.98
C LEU A 21 -27.16 -22.99 27.31
N VAL A 22 -28.25 -22.22 27.27
CA VAL A 22 -29.63 -22.68 27.51
C VAL A 22 -30.46 -22.63 26.21
N GLY A 23 -29.86 -22.19 25.10
CA GLY A 23 -30.52 -22.09 23.79
C GLY A 23 -29.55 -21.70 22.67
N HIS A 24 -30.10 -21.29 21.52
CA HIS A 24 -29.31 -20.95 20.32
C HIS A 24 -28.46 -19.67 20.45
N TYR A 25 -28.74 -18.83 21.45
CA TYR A 25 -27.96 -17.64 21.77
C TYR A 25 -27.64 -17.62 23.26
N CYS A 26 -26.43 -17.17 23.60
CA CYS A 26 -26.01 -16.99 24.97
C CYS A 26 -26.78 -15.81 25.59
N HIS A 27 -27.52 -16.08 26.66
CA HIS A 27 -28.29 -15.07 27.38
C HIS A 27 -27.41 -13.99 28.04
N ALA A 28 -26.15 -14.28 28.34
CA ALA A 28 -25.24 -13.34 28.99
C ALA A 28 -24.51 -12.38 28.02
N CYS A 29 -24.12 -12.85 26.83
CA CYS A 29 -23.32 -12.04 25.88
C CYS A 29 -23.91 -11.92 24.46
N GLY A 30 -25.03 -12.60 24.19
CA GLY A 30 -25.72 -12.58 22.90
C GLY A 30 -25.04 -13.39 21.79
N GLN A 31 -23.99 -14.16 22.08
CA GLN A 31 -23.31 -14.97 21.06
C GLN A 31 -24.14 -16.18 20.63
N SER A 32 -24.18 -16.49 19.33
CA SER A 32 -24.80 -17.72 18.83
C SER A 32 -24.06 -18.98 19.34
N SER A 33 -24.82 -20.03 19.65
CA SER A 33 -24.29 -21.33 20.08
C SER A 33 -23.64 -22.10 18.92
N HIS A 34 -24.14 -21.88 17.70
CA HIS A 34 -23.58 -22.45 16.48
C HIS A 34 -22.61 -21.46 15.84
N ILE A 35 -21.33 -21.83 15.82
CA ILE A 35 -20.25 -21.04 15.24
C ILE A 35 -19.59 -21.88 14.15
N HIS A 36 -19.73 -21.47 12.89
CA HIS A 36 -19.09 -22.13 11.77
C HIS A 36 -17.75 -21.46 11.45
N ARG A 37 -16.72 -22.25 11.18
CA ARG A 37 -15.41 -21.78 10.68
C ARG A 37 -15.35 -21.86 9.15
N THR A 38 -16.38 -21.32 8.49
CA THR A 38 -16.50 -21.29 7.03
C THR A 38 -16.36 -19.86 6.52
N LEU A 39 -16.02 -19.68 5.25
CA LEU A 39 -15.95 -18.36 4.63
C LEU A 39 -17.31 -17.64 4.64
N GLY A 40 -18.42 -18.39 4.49
CA GLY A 40 -19.76 -17.83 4.61
C GLY A 40 -20.06 -17.26 6.00
N ALA A 41 -19.56 -17.90 7.05
CA ALA A 41 -19.71 -17.39 8.42
C ALA A 41 -18.90 -16.11 8.66
N TRP A 42 -17.73 -15.97 8.04
CA TRP A 42 -16.94 -14.73 8.10
C TRP A 42 -17.69 -13.54 7.48
N TRP A 43 -18.39 -13.75 6.36
CA TRP A 43 -19.24 -12.73 5.75
C TRP A 43 -20.48 -12.40 6.59
N HIS A 44 -21.13 -13.41 7.16
CA HIS A 44 -22.27 -13.23 8.05
C HIS A 44 -21.89 -12.48 9.34
N ASP A 45 -20.72 -12.77 9.92
CA ASP A 45 -20.21 -12.04 11.09
C ASP A 45 -20.00 -10.54 10.80
N PHE A 46 -19.65 -10.19 9.56
CA PHE A 46 -19.55 -8.80 9.13
C PHE A 46 -20.91 -8.09 9.09
N SER A 47 -21.96 -8.71 8.52
CA SER A 47 -23.28 -8.06 8.44
C SER A 47 -23.87 -7.72 9.81
N HIS A 48 -23.59 -8.55 10.83
CA HIS A 48 -24.01 -8.27 12.22
C HIS A 48 -23.06 -7.35 12.99
N GLY A 49 -21.80 -7.24 12.55
CA GLY A 49 -20.77 -6.44 13.21
C GLY A 49 -20.89 -4.93 12.97
N VAL A 50 -21.47 -4.51 11.83
CA VAL A 50 -21.61 -3.08 11.47
C VAL A 50 -22.55 -2.32 12.43
N LEU A 51 -23.41 -3.02 13.16
CA LEU A 51 -24.46 -2.41 13.99
C LEU A 51 -24.12 -2.28 15.49
N HIS A 52 -22.95 -2.77 15.95
CA HIS A 52 -22.58 -2.78 17.38
C HIS A 52 -21.10 -2.45 17.63
N ILE A 53 -20.68 -1.24 17.22
CA ILE A 53 -19.27 -0.82 17.20
C ILE A 53 -18.76 -0.36 18.59
N GLU A 54 -19.65 0.08 19.49
CA GLU A 54 -19.24 0.77 20.72
C GLU A 54 -18.63 -0.18 21.77
N GLY A 55 -17.37 0.10 22.16
CA GLY A 55 -16.62 -0.62 23.20
C GLY A 55 -15.75 -1.81 22.72
N GLN A 56 -16.08 -2.45 21.59
CA GLN A 56 -15.25 -3.51 21.01
C GLN A 56 -14.01 -2.96 20.31
N VAL A 57 -14.13 -1.81 19.63
CA VAL A 57 -13.04 -1.19 18.85
C VAL A 57 -11.78 -0.96 19.67
N TRP A 58 -11.89 -0.26 20.80
CA TRP A 58 -10.73 0.07 21.65
C TRP A 58 -10.03 -1.18 22.19
N ARG A 59 -10.81 -2.19 22.59
CA ARG A 59 -10.28 -3.46 23.09
C ARG A 59 -9.54 -4.23 22.00
N THR A 60 -10.13 -4.32 20.81
CA THR A 60 -9.50 -4.96 19.65
C THR A 60 -8.25 -4.19 19.24
N MET A 61 -8.29 -2.86 19.16
CA MET A 61 -7.15 -2.04 18.77
C MET A 61 -5.97 -2.15 19.76
N ALA A 62 -6.24 -2.10 21.07
CA ALA A 62 -5.23 -2.31 22.09
C ALA A 62 -4.57 -3.69 21.97
N MET A 63 -5.36 -4.75 21.75
CA MET A 63 -4.83 -6.11 21.56
C MET A 63 -4.14 -6.30 20.20
N LEU A 64 -4.59 -5.60 19.15
CA LEU A 64 -3.97 -5.62 17.83
C LEU A 64 -2.54 -5.10 17.90
N VAL A 65 -2.29 -4.06 18.70
CA VAL A 65 -0.94 -3.50 18.88
C VAL A 65 -0.10 -4.32 19.86
N THR A 66 -0.66 -4.65 21.03
CA THR A 66 0.13 -5.24 22.13
C THR A 66 0.27 -6.76 22.07
N ARG A 67 -0.74 -7.48 21.56
CA ARG A 67 -0.81 -8.96 21.55
C ARG A 67 -1.54 -9.50 20.31
N PRO A 68 -1.07 -9.20 19.09
CA PRO A 68 -1.80 -9.52 17.85
C PRO A 68 -2.05 -11.01 17.64
N GLY A 69 -1.12 -11.86 18.05
CA GLY A 69 -1.27 -13.31 17.94
C GLY A 69 -2.29 -13.88 18.94
N GLU A 70 -2.44 -13.27 20.11
CA GLU A 70 -3.48 -13.64 21.08
C GLU A 70 -4.87 -13.25 20.57
N LEU A 71 -5.00 -12.02 20.03
CA LEU A 71 -6.23 -11.54 19.41
C LEU A 71 -6.71 -12.49 18.31
N THR A 72 -5.83 -12.80 17.35
CA THR A 72 -6.13 -13.68 16.22
C THR A 72 -6.62 -15.04 16.71
N ARG A 73 -5.91 -15.64 17.68
CA ARG A 73 -6.25 -16.96 18.22
C ARG A 73 -7.57 -16.98 18.96
N ARG A 74 -7.86 -15.97 19.79
CA ARG A 74 -9.10 -15.89 20.58
C ARG A 74 -10.32 -15.68 19.69
N TYR A 75 -10.18 -14.87 18.64
CA TYR A 75 -11.23 -14.72 17.63
C TYR A 75 -11.51 -16.06 16.92
N ILE A 76 -10.46 -16.78 16.49
CA ILE A 76 -10.59 -18.11 15.87
C ILE A 76 -11.20 -19.14 16.84
N ALA A 77 -10.85 -19.05 18.13
CA ALA A 77 -11.38 -19.91 19.18
C ALA A 77 -12.88 -19.67 19.44
N GLY A 78 -13.42 -18.52 19.05
CA GLY A 78 -14.85 -18.23 19.08
C GLY A 78 -15.25 -17.06 19.97
N GLU A 79 -14.32 -16.23 20.46
CA GLU A 79 -14.64 -15.00 21.22
C GLU A 79 -15.15 -13.85 20.31
N ARG A 80 -16.17 -14.12 19.48
CA ARG A 80 -16.62 -13.23 18.39
C ARG A 80 -17.44 -12.03 18.87
N ARG A 81 -18.02 -12.07 20.07
CA ARG A 81 -18.72 -10.92 20.68
C ARG A 81 -17.81 -10.01 21.50
N ARG A 82 -16.57 -10.43 21.79
CA ARG A 82 -15.59 -9.65 22.56
C ARG A 82 -14.73 -8.74 21.69
N PHE A 83 -14.46 -9.16 20.46
CA PHE A 83 -13.60 -8.46 19.52
C PHE A 83 -14.37 -8.06 18.27
N LEU A 84 -14.02 -6.91 17.71
CA LEU A 84 -14.54 -6.45 16.42
C LEU A 84 -14.24 -7.47 15.31
N SER A 85 -15.20 -7.67 14.40
CA SER A 85 -15.01 -8.52 13.23
C SER A 85 -13.75 -8.08 12.44
N PRO A 86 -12.86 -9.02 12.06
CA PRO A 86 -11.64 -8.69 11.32
C PRO A 86 -11.91 -7.95 10.00
N LEU A 87 -13.00 -8.29 9.30
CA LEU A 87 -13.41 -7.59 8.09
C LEU A 87 -13.88 -6.17 8.40
N ALA A 88 -14.70 -6.00 9.44
CA ALA A 88 -15.18 -4.68 9.84
C ALA A 88 -14.02 -3.77 10.25
N LEU A 89 -13.04 -4.31 11.00
CA LEU A 89 -11.84 -3.56 11.38
C LEU A 89 -11.02 -3.15 10.15
N TYR A 90 -10.86 -4.06 9.18
CA TYR A 90 -10.13 -3.77 7.95
C TYR A 90 -10.81 -2.66 7.15
N LEU A 91 -12.11 -2.77 6.89
CA LEU A 91 -12.85 -1.75 6.15
C LEU A 91 -12.81 -0.39 6.86
N PHE A 92 -12.96 -0.39 8.18
CA PHE A 92 -12.81 0.82 8.98
C PHE A 92 -11.40 1.42 8.85
N SER A 93 -10.35 0.59 8.91
CA SER A 93 -8.96 1.06 8.76
C SER A 93 -8.65 1.61 7.36
N VAL A 94 -9.18 1.00 6.30
CA VAL A 94 -9.04 1.50 4.92
C VAL A 94 -9.81 2.81 4.74
N PHE A 95 -10.99 2.93 5.33
CA PHE A 95 -11.76 4.17 5.32
C PHE A 95 -11.02 5.30 6.03
N LEU A 96 -10.45 5.04 7.22
CA LEU A 96 -9.61 6.01 7.93
C LEU A 96 -8.37 6.39 7.11
N LEU A 97 -7.74 5.41 6.45
CA LEU A 97 -6.61 5.66 5.57
C LEU A 97 -6.99 6.55 4.39
N TYR A 98 -8.13 6.30 3.75
CA TYR A 98 -8.64 7.15 2.68
C TYR A 98 -8.88 8.59 3.17
N ILE A 99 -9.52 8.78 4.33
CA ILE A 99 -9.72 10.12 4.92
C ILE A 99 -8.38 10.79 5.21
N ALA A 100 -7.45 10.09 5.87
CA ALA A 100 -6.15 10.64 6.22
C ALA A 100 -5.38 11.06 4.96
N TYR A 101 -5.40 10.21 3.92
CA TYR A 101 -4.77 10.49 2.64
C TYR A 101 -5.40 11.70 1.94
N SER A 102 -6.73 11.72 1.83
CA SER A 102 -7.49 12.77 1.14
C SER A 102 -7.39 14.13 1.84
N ALA A 103 -7.48 14.15 3.17
CA ALA A 103 -7.47 15.38 3.96
C ALA A 103 -6.07 15.98 4.14
N LEU A 104 -5.03 15.14 4.21
CA LEU A 104 -3.68 15.59 4.58
C LEU A 104 -2.67 15.54 3.42
N GLY A 105 -3.04 14.94 2.29
CA GLY A 105 -2.12 14.65 1.18
C GLY A 105 -1.17 13.53 1.60
N GLY A 106 -1.22 12.40 0.91
CA GLY A 106 -0.53 11.18 1.32
C GLY A 106 0.99 11.20 1.29
N PHE A 107 1.57 10.03 1.01
CA PHE A 107 3.02 9.82 1.00
C PHE A 107 3.75 10.54 -0.13
N ALA A 108 3.05 11.16 -1.08
CA ALA A 108 3.65 12.01 -2.11
C ALA A 108 4.42 13.22 -1.54
N THR A 109 4.27 13.52 -0.24
CA THR A 109 5.12 14.49 0.47
C THR A 109 6.46 13.92 0.95
N PHE A 110 6.78 12.65 0.69
CA PHE A 110 8.17 12.17 0.59
C PHE A 110 8.80 12.69 -0.70
N HIS A 111 8.81 14.01 -0.89
CA HIS A 111 9.86 14.61 -1.68
C HIS A 111 11.15 14.30 -0.92
N ALA A 112 11.99 13.43 -1.49
CA ALA A 112 13.29 13.13 -0.92
C ALA A 112 13.99 14.47 -0.61
N PRO A 113 14.51 14.69 0.60
CA PRO A 113 15.07 15.98 1.03
C PRO A 113 16.27 16.50 0.21
N GLY A 114 16.58 15.92 -0.96
CA GLY A 114 17.58 16.41 -1.91
C GLY A 114 17.06 16.76 -3.31
N THR A 115 15.80 16.50 -3.68
CA THR A 115 15.35 16.79 -5.06
C THR A 115 15.10 18.28 -5.29
N GLN A 116 14.59 19.00 -4.30
CA GLN A 116 14.34 20.44 -4.41
C GLN A 116 15.65 21.24 -4.36
N GLU A 117 16.60 20.85 -3.50
CA GLU A 117 17.94 21.43 -3.43
C GLU A 117 18.73 21.15 -4.72
N ALA A 118 18.73 19.91 -5.22
CA ALA A 118 19.37 19.56 -6.50
C ALA A 118 18.73 20.32 -7.68
N ALA A 119 17.41 20.50 -7.68
CA ALA A 119 16.74 21.30 -8.71
C ALA A 119 17.07 22.80 -8.60
N THR A 120 17.36 23.33 -7.41
CA THR A 120 17.83 24.72 -7.26
C THR A 120 19.28 24.88 -7.70
N GLU A 121 20.14 23.92 -7.41
CA GLU A 121 21.55 23.91 -7.81
C GLU A 121 21.69 23.74 -9.33
N LEU A 122 20.91 22.84 -9.95
CA LEU A 122 20.88 22.65 -11.39
C LEU A 122 20.40 23.92 -12.13
N ARG A 123 19.37 24.61 -11.61
CA ARG A 123 18.93 25.90 -12.18
C ARG A 123 19.99 26.99 -12.07
N ALA A 124 20.75 27.00 -10.96
CA ALA A 124 21.86 27.93 -10.81
C ALA A 124 23.00 27.64 -11.81
N GLU A 125 23.27 26.37 -12.12
CA GLU A 125 24.23 25.98 -13.16
C GLU A 125 23.76 26.32 -14.58
N VAL A 126 22.47 26.12 -14.90
CA VAL A 126 21.88 26.56 -16.18
C VAL A 126 22.04 28.08 -16.36
N ALA A 127 21.77 28.86 -15.31
CA ALA A 127 21.93 30.31 -15.36
C ALA A 127 23.38 30.76 -15.59
N LYS A 128 24.38 30.02 -15.07
CA LYS A 128 25.80 30.29 -15.34
C LYS A 128 26.16 30.01 -16.80
N VAL A 129 25.64 28.94 -17.38
CA VAL A 129 25.87 28.61 -18.80
C VAL A 129 25.20 29.65 -19.70
N ASP A 130 24.01 30.13 -19.36
CA ASP A 130 23.36 31.24 -20.08
C ASP A 130 24.18 32.52 -20.08
N GLN A 131 24.79 32.87 -18.94
CA GLN A 131 25.70 34.02 -18.87
C GLN A 131 26.91 33.84 -19.78
N ARG A 132 27.50 32.63 -19.84
CA ARG A 132 28.63 32.34 -20.73
C ARG A 132 28.25 32.43 -22.20
N ILE A 133 27.10 31.89 -22.59
CA ILE A 133 26.57 32.02 -23.96
C ILE A 133 26.40 33.50 -24.33
N ALA A 134 25.84 34.32 -23.44
CA ALA A 134 25.65 35.75 -23.68
C ALA A 134 26.97 36.54 -23.77
N VAL A 135 28.05 36.08 -23.13
CA VAL A 135 29.39 36.66 -23.31
C VAL A 135 29.93 36.32 -24.70
N ILE A 136 29.88 35.05 -25.09
CA ILE A 136 30.38 34.60 -26.40
C ILE A 136 29.59 35.24 -27.55
N ASP A 137 28.28 35.40 -27.42
CA ASP A 137 27.46 36.07 -28.43
C ASP A 137 27.86 37.54 -28.62
N ARG A 138 28.24 38.24 -27.54
CA ARG A 138 28.77 39.61 -27.61
C ARG A 138 30.14 39.66 -28.27
N ASP A 139 31.05 38.77 -27.90
CA ASP A 139 32.40 38.70 -28.47
C ASP A 139 32.37 38.32 -29.94
N ARG A 140 31.45 37.42 -30.32
CA ARG A 140 31.18 37.05 -31.71
C ARG A 140 30.64 38.24 -32.50
N ALA A 141 29.67 38.98 -31.98
CA ALA A 141 29.16 40.19 -32.64
C ALA A 141 30.27 41.24 -32.86
N ALA A 142 31.15 41.44 -31.87
CA ALA A 142 32.30 42.33 -31.99
C ALA A 142 33.36 41.82 -32.98
N ALA A 143 33.58 40.51 -33.06
CA ALA A 143 34.49 39.89 -34.03
C ALA A 143 33.96 40.01 -35.47
N VAL A 144 32.66 39.78 -35.68
CA VAL A 144 31.99 39.98 -36.98
C VAL A 144 32.09 41.44 -37.41
N ALA A 145 31.79 42.39 -36.52
CA ALA A 145 31.91 43.83 -36.81
C ALA A 145 33.35 44.23 -37.18
N ALA A 146 34.34 43.58 -36.58
CA ALA A 146 35.77 43.78 -36.84
C ALA A 146 36.33 42.92 -38.00
N LYS A 147 35.50 42.14 -38.70
CA LYS A 147 35.91 41.18 -39.75
C LYS A 147 37.00 40.19 -39.30
N ARG A 148 36.97 39.77 -38.03
CA ARG A 148 37.86 38.76 -37.46
C ARG A 148 37.24 37.36 -37.59
N ASP A 149 38.08 36.33 -37.57
CA ASP A 149 37.64 34.94 -37.58
C ASP A 149 36.80 34.61 -36.33
N THR A 150 35.66 33.94 -36.52
CA THR A 150 34.72 33.54 -35.47
C THR A 150 34.67 32.04 -35.24
N ALA A 151 35.43 31.23 -36.01
CA ALA A 151 35.32 29.77 -35.97
C ALA A 151 35.50 29.17 -34.57
N LEU A 152 36.40 29.76 -33.76
CA LEU A 152 36.61 29.35 -32.36
C LEU A 152 35.43 29.71 -31.45
N LEU A 153 34.84 30.90 -31.62
CA LEU A 153 33.68 31.36 -30.85
C LEU A 153 32.42 30.57 -31.22
N ASP A 154 32.26 30.24 -32.51
CA ASP A 154 31.17 29.41 -33.01
C ASP A 154 31.23 27.99 -32.43
N LYS A 155 32.44 27.43 -32.32
CA LYS A 155 32.66 26.12 -31.69
C LYS A 155 32.36 26.14 -30.18
N GLU A 156 32.89 27.12 -29.45
CA GLU A 156 32.66 27.23 -28.00
C GLU A 156 31.19 27.49 -27.67
N ARG A 157 30.49 28.29 -28.49
CA ARG A 157 29.05 28.49 -28.39
C ARG A 157 28.28 27.19 -28.60
N ALA A 158 28.64 26.39 -29.59
CA ALA A 158 27.97 25.11 -29.86
C ALA A 158 28.11 24.12 -28.70
N GLU A 159 29.30 24.03 -28.09
CA GLU A 159 29.55 23.19 -26.91
C GLU A 159 28.71 23.63 -25.69
N LEU A 160 28.60 24.94 -25.44
CA LEU A 160 27.78 25.45 -24.32
C LEU A 160 26.27 25.26 -24.56
N VAL A 161 25.80 25.38 -25.80
CA VAL A 161 24.40 25.14 -26.15
C VAL A 161 24.03 23.66 -25.97
N ASP A 162 24.92 22.74 -26.37
CA ASP A 162 24.75 21.30 -26.16
C ASP A 162 24.73 20.95 -24.67
N GLN A 163 25.68 21.50 -23.89
CA GLN A 163 25.71 21.36 -22.44
C GLN A 163 24.42 21.87 -21.78
N LYS A 164 23.92 23.04 -22.22
CA LYS A 164 22.66 23.61 -21.72
C LYS A 164 21.47 22.70 -22.02
N GLN A 165 21.37 22.17 -23.24
CA GLN A 165 20.27 21.28 -23.62
C GLN A 165 20.23 20.01 -22.76
N GLY A 166 21.39 19.44 -22.42
CA GLY A 166 21.47 18.30 -21.49
C GLY A 166 21.02 18.65 -20.06
N MET A 167 21.36 19.85 -19.57
CA MET A 167 20.93 20.32 -18.25
C MET A 167 19.44 20.70 -18.21
N ASP A 168 18.91 21.33 -19.26
CA ASP A 168 17.49 21.68 -19.39
C ASP A 168 16.62 20.43 -19.48
N PHE A 169 17.08 19.38 -20.18
CA PHE A 169 16.42 18.08 -20.21
C PHE A 169 16.37 17.46 -18.81
N THR A 170 17.49 17.51 -18.09
CA THR A 170 17.58 16.98 -16.71
C THR A 170 16.71 17.80 -15.75
N ALA A 171 16.69 19.14 -15.88
CA ALA A 171 15.86 20.02 -15.07
C ALA A 171 14.38 19.80 -15.34
N SER A 172 13.99 19.64 -16.61
CA SER A 172 12.61 19.36 -17.02
C SER A 172 12.13 18.01 -16.47
N ALA A 173 12.97 16.97 -16.56
CA ALA A 173 12.71 15.65 -15.98
C ALA A 173 12.59 15.68 -14.44
N MET A 174 13.31 16.60 -13.77
CA MET A 174 13.20 16.82 -12.33
C MET A 174 11.98 17.66 -11.93
N THR A 175 11.48 18.52 -12.82
CA THR A 175 10.29 19.37 -12.59
C THR A 175 8.97 18.73 -12.97
N LEU A 176 8.96 17.69 -13.82
CA LEU A 176 7.79 16.89 -14.23
C LEU A 176 7.26 15.96 -13.10
N GLY A 177 7.34 16.44 -11.86
CA GLY A 177 6.44 16.11 -10.76
C GLY A 177 5.34 17.17 -10.57
N ALA A 178 5.11 18.04 -11.55
CA ALA A 178 3.87 18.81 -11.68
C ALA A 178 3.50 18.99 -13.17
N GLY A 179 2.36 18.43 -13.58
CA GLY A 179 1.86 18.46 -14.95
C GLY A 179 1.55 19.83 -15.54
N ASP A 180 1.66 19.93 -16.86
CA ASP A 180 0.57 20.24 -17.80
C ASP A 180 1.11 20.10 -19.24
N GLU A 181 0.26 19.66 -20.17
CA GLU A 181 0.57 19.47 -21.59
C GLU A 181 0.87 20.81 -22.29
N ALA A 182 1.89 20.85 -23.18
CA ALA A 182 1.77 21.54 -24.48
C ALA A 182 2.98 21.34 -25.42
N HIS A 183 2.67 20.83 -26.60
CA HIS A 183 3.26 21.08 -27.93
C HIS A 183 4.63 20.51 -28.35
N SER A 184 4.52 19.35 -29.01
CA SER A 184 4.99 19.06 -30.39
C SER A 184 6.45 19.29 -30.77
N SER A 185 7.11 18.19 -31.14
CA SER A 185 7.82 18.14 -32.41
C SER A 185 7.62 16.77 -33.07
N SER A 186 7.06 16.82 -34.28
CA SER A 186 7.07 15.77 -35.28
C SER A 186 8.50 15.24 -35.51
N GLY A 187 8.75 14.02 -35.06
CA GLY A 187 9.95 13.24 -35.34
C GLY A 187 9.56 11.77 -35.37
N GLU A 188 10.02 11.05 -36.39
CA GLU A 188 9.68 9.67 -36.75
C GLU A 188 9.34 8.77 -35.55
N HIS A 189 8.13 8.21 -35.57
CA HIS A 189 7.68 7.20 -34.62
C HIS A 189 8.49 5.91 -34.81
N GLN A 190 9.62 5.83 -34.14
CA GLN A 190 10.25 4.55 -33.87
C GLN A 190 9.36 3.85 -32.82
N GLU A 191 8.50 2.95 -33.29
CA GLU A 191 7.64 2.08 -32.50
C GLU A 191 8.56 1.29 -31.55
N GLN A 192 8.78 1.79 -30.32
CA GLN A 192 9.60 1.12 -29.33
C GLN A 192 8.89 -0.19 -28.97
N VAL A 193 9.39 -1.29 -29.53
CA VAL A 193 8.92 -2.63 -29.22
C VAL A 193 9.51 -3.03 -27.87
N ILE A 194 8.70 -2.96 -26.82
CA ILE A 194 9.11 -3.30 -25.45
C ILE A 194 8.76 -4.76 -25.16
N THR A 195 7.56 -5.19 -25.55
CA THR A 195 7.00 -6.51 -25.24
C THR A 195 6.66 -7.33 -26.49
N GLY A 196 6.57 -6.70 -27.67
CA GLY A 196 6.21 -7.37 -28.93
C GLY A 196 4.71 -7.44 -29.19
N TRP A 197 3.88 -6.90 -28.30
CA TRP A 197 2.44 -6.77 -28.46
C TRP A 197 2.07 -5.30 -28.69
N LYS A 198 1.67 -4.94 -29.92
CA LYS A 198 1.43 -3.55 -30.33
C LYS A 198 0.49 -2.76 -29.40
N SER A 199 -0.58 -3.39 -28.91
CA SER A 199 -1.54 -2.75 -27.99
C SER A 199 -1.00 -2.59 -26.56
N LEU A 200 -0.07 -3.45 -26.14
CA LEU A 200 0.57 -3.39 -24.84
C LEU A 200 1.73 -2.38 -24.86
N ASP A 201 2.51 -2.37 -25.93
CA ASP A 201 3.62 -1.42 -26.15
C ASP A 201 3.08 0.02 -26.25
N ALA A 202 1.98 0.24 -26.98
CA ALA A 202 1.34 1.56 -27.03
C ALA A 202 0.85 2.04 -25.65
N LYS A 203 0.32 1.12 -24.81
CA LYS A 203 -0.13 1.45 -23.45
C LYS A 203 1.03 1.70 -22.49
N ILE A 204 2.11 0.93 -22.60
CA ILE A 204 3.33 1.13 -21.82
C ILE A 204 4.00 2.46 -22.19
N VAL A 205 4.07 2.80 -23.48
CA VAL A 205 4.62 4.08 -23.94
C VAL A 205 3.77 5.26 -23.46
N HIS A 206 2.43 5.13 -23.48
CA HIS A 206 1.53 6.14 -22.92
C HIS A 206 1.68 6.24 -21.39
N ALA A 207 1.85 5.10 -20.71
CA ALA A 207 2.07 5.03 -19.27
C ALA A 207 3.37 5.71 -18.83
N ILE A 208 4.44 5.57 -19.61
CA ILE A 208 5.73 6.21 -19.35
C ILE A 208 5.66 7.73 -19.63
N ARG A 209 4.77 8.15 -20.54
CA ARG A 209 4.63 9.56 -20.94
C ARG A 209 3.85 10.40 -19.92
N ASP A 210 2.87 9.83 -19.23
CA ASP A 210 2.05 10.51 -18.21
C ASP A 210 2.08 9.81 -16.82
N PRO A 211 3.23 9.82 -16.13
CA PRO A 211 3.37 9.13 -14.84
C PRO A 211 2.44 9.68 -13.75
N GLU A 212 2.13 10.98 -13.76
CA GLU A 212 1.24 11.61 -12.77
C GLU A 212 -0.22 11.17 -12.91
N PHE A 213 -0.71 11.07 -14.14
CA PHE A 213 -2.07 10.63 -14.41
C PHE A 213 -2.28 9.16 -14.02
N LEU A 214 -1.24 8.33 -14.19
CA LEU A 214 -1.24 6.96 -13.68
C LEU A 214 -1.24 6.91 -12.16
N LEU A 215 -0.39 7.68 -11.49
CA LEU A 215 -0.35 7.72 -10.03
C LEU A 215 -1.70 8.16 -9.47
N PHE A 216 -2.31 9.20 -10.05
CA PHE A 216 -3.66 9.65 -9.70
C PHE A 216 -4.71 8.55 -9.90
N LYS A 217 -4.71 7.86 -11.04
CA LYS A 217 -5.63 6.72 -11.30
C LYS A 217 -5.38 5.54 -10.35
N MET A 218 -4.13 5.24 -10.03
CA MET A 218 -3.75 4.19 -9.07
C MET A 218 -4.25 4.53 -7.67
N GLU A 219 -4.09 5.78 -7.24
CA GLU A 219 -4.56 6.26 -5.95
C GLU A 219 -6.09 6.23 -5.85
N ALA A 220 -6.78 6.74 -6.88
CA ALA A 220 -8.24 6.77 -6.95
C ALA A 220 -8.88 5.38 -7.01
N ASN A 221 -8.15 4.37 -7.49
CA ASN A 221 -8.63 2.99 -7.59
C ASN A 221 -8.10 2.08 -6.48
N GLY A 222 -6.99 2.44 -5.82
CA GLY A 222 -6.34 1.63 -4.80
C GLY A 222 -7.27 1.33 -3.62
N TYR A 223 -7.95 2.34 -3.06
CA TYR A 223 -8.88 2.09 -1.96
C TYR A 223 -10.10 1.25 -2.40
N LYS A 224 -10.58 1.45 -3.64
CA LYS A 224 -11.72 0.70 -4.21
C LYS A 224 -11.42 -0.78 -4.39
N PHE A 225 -10.19 -1.12 -4.76
CA PHE A 225 -9.75 -2.50 -4.98
C PHE A 225 -8.95 -3.08 -3.80
N SER A 226 -8.92 -2.39 -2.65
CA SER A 226 -8.24 -2.87 -1.44
C SER A 226 -8.78 -4.22 -0.95
N TRP A 227 -10.07 -4.52 -1.17
CA TRP A 227 -10.66 -5.83 -0.83
C TRP A 227 -10.06 -6.98 -1.65
N ALA A 228 -9.52 -6.70 -2.84
CA ALA A 228 -8.87 -7.71 -3.68
C ALA A 228 -7.61 -8.29 -3.01
N LEU A 229 -6.93 -7.53 -2.14
CA LEU A 229 -5.79 -8.03 -1.36
C LEU A 229 -6.18 -9.22 -0.46
N ILE A 230 -7.38 -9.19 0.11
CA ILE A 230 -7.88 -10.31 0.94
C ILE A 230 -8.02 -11.56 0.06
N LEU A 231 -8.70 -11.45 -1.08
CA LEU A 231 -8.93 -12.60 -1.96
C LEU A 231 -7.63 -13.11 -2.60
N LEU A 232 -6.77 -12.19 -3.03
CA LEU A 232 -5.50 -12.52 -3.65
C LEU A 232 -4.57 -13.23 -2.67
N SER A 233 -4.59 -12.89 -1.38
CA SER A 233 -3.72 -13.51 -0.36
C SER A 233 -4.19 -14.90 0.13
N MET A 234 -5.48 -15.22 0.02
CA MET A 234 -6.03 -16.51 0.47
C MET A 234 -5.40 -17.76 -0.17
N PRO A 235 -5.21 -17.85 -1.51
CA PRO A 235 -4.59 -19.02 -2.12
C PRO A 235 -3.13 -19.21 -1.71
N PHE A 236 -2.36 -18.13 -1.57
CA PHE A 236 -0.95 -18.23 -1.17
C PHE A 236 -0.80 -18.74 0.26
N MET A 237 -1.65 -18.26 1.18
CA MET A 237 -1.68 -18.78 2.55
C MET A 237 -2.03 -20.26 2.61
N ARG A 238 -2.98 -20.72 1.78
CA ARG A 238 -3.34 -22.15 1.72
C ARG A 238 -2.18 -23.00 1.20
N LEU A 239 -1.49 -22.55 0.15
CA LEU A 239 -0.34 -23.25 -0.44
C LEU A 239 0.77 -23.50 0.58
N PHE A 240 0.99 -22.53 1.47
CA PHE A 240 2.02 -22.61 2.50
C PHE A 240 1.70 -23.60 3.63
N PHE A 241 0.42 -23.73 4.00
CA PHE A 241 -0.02 -24.61 5.09
C PHE A 241 -0.57 -25.97 4.61
N LEU A 242 -0.36 -26.35 3.34
CA LEU A 242 -0.74 -27.67 2.83
C LEU A 242 -0.15 -28.82 3.67
N TRP A 243 0.97 -28.58 4.37
CA TRP A 243 1.63 -29.55 5.25
C TRP A 243 0.97 -29.70 6.64
N LYS A 244 0.21 -28.69 7.11
CA LYS A 244 -0.50 -28.75 8.40
C LYS A 244 -2.01 -28.90 8.16
N ARG A 245 -2.45 -30.15 8.02
CA ARG A 245 -3.87 -30.52 7.92
C ARG A 245 -4.59 -30.13 9.22
N GLY A 246 -5.42 -29.11 9.19
CA GLY A 246 -6.24 -28.70 10.35
C GLY A 246 -6.59 -27.21 10.44
N LEU A 247 -5.93 -26.35 9.66
CA LEU A 247 -6.26 -24.91 9.61
C LEU A 247 -7.35 -24.66 8.57
N ALA A 248 -8.45 -24.03 9.00
CA ALA A 248 -9.54 -23.67 8.10
C ALA A 248 -9.17 -22.44 7.27
N MET A 249 -9.74 -22.28 6.07
CA MET A 249 -9.59 -21.05 5.28
C MET A 249 -10.02 -19.80 6.06
N PHE A 250 -10.98 -19.98 6.97
CA PHE A 250 -11.41 -18.98 7.94
C PHE A 250 -10.24 -18.45 8.79
N ASP A 251 -9.38 -19.32 9.31
CA ASP A 251 -8.28 -18.96 10.19
C ASP A 251 -7.28 -18.03 9.47
N HIS A 252 -7.01 -18.32 8.19
CA HIS A 252 -6.16 -17.50 7.34
C HIS A 252 -6.81 -16.16 6.99
N ALA A 253 -8.12 -16.14 6.69
CA ALA A 253 -8.84 -14.90 6.43
C ALA A 253 -8.80 -13.96 7.65
N VAL A 254 -9.01 -14.49 8.86
CA VAL A 254 -8.89 -13.74 10.12
C VAL A 254 -7.48 -13.19 10.31
N PHE A 255 -6.45 -14.01 10.08
CA PHE A 255 -5.06 -13.59 10.20
C PHE A 255 -4.70 -12.45 9.24
N VAL A 256 -5.02 -12.61 7.95
CA VAL A 256 -4.72 -11.63 6.90
C VAL A 256 -5.40 -10.31 7.18
N THR A 257 -6.70 -10.34 7.50
CA THR A 257 -7.49 -9.12 7.69
C THR A 257 -7.05 -8.31 8.90
N TYR A 258 -6.68 -8.96 10.01
CA TYR A 258 -6.05 -8.25 11.13
C TYR A 258 -4.67 -7.67 10.76
N SER A 259 -3.87 -8.39 9.98
CA SER A 259 -2.56 -7.89 9.52
C SER A 259 -2.71 -6.65 8.62
N LEU A 260 -3.63 -6.70 7.65
CA LEU A 260 -3.95 -5.57 6.76
C LEU A 260 -4.53 -4.38 7.53
N SER A 261 -5.35 -4.65 8.54
CA SER A 261 -5.88 -3.61 9.43
C SER A 261 -4.76 -2.88 10.17
N PHE A 262 -3.79 -3.62 10.71
CA PHE A 262 -2.65 -3.04 11.41
C PHE A 262 -1.80 -2.17 10.49
N VAL A 263 -1.45 -2.66 9.29
CA VAL A 263 -0.69 -1.88 8.30
C VAL A 263 -1.43 -0.59 7.93
N SER A 264 -2.75 -0.69 7.67
CA SER A 264 -3.56 0.48 7.30
C SER A 264 -3.66 1.51 8.43
N LEU A 265 -3.77 1.07 9.68
CA LEU A 265 -3.77 1.97 10.84
C LEU A 265 -2.38 2.57 11.10
N LEU A 266 -1.31 1.79 10.93
CA LEU A 266 0.07 2.27 11.03
C LEU A 266 0.32 3.37 10.00
N MET A 267 -0.15 3.15 8.77
CA MET A 267 -0.11 4.10 7.65
C MET A 267 -0.82 5.43 8.01
N VAL A 268 -2.02 5.36 8.61
CA VAL A 268 -2.75 6.55 9.12
C VAL A 268 -1.94 7.29 10.17
N VAL A 269 -1.39 6.57 11.16
CA VAL A 269 -0.56 7.17 12.21
C VAL A 269 0.65 7.86 11.60
N MET A 270 1.25 7.27 10.57
CA MET A 270 2.37 7.89 9.87
C MET A 270 1.98 9.19 9.17
N ILE A 271 0.86 9.22 8.43
CA ILE A 271 0.37 10.42 7.75
C ILE A 271 0.06 11.54 8.76
N LEU A 272 -0.61 11.20 9.87
CA LEU A 272 -0.92 12.17 10.92
C LEU A 272 0.37 12.72 11.56
N TRP A 273 1.34 11.85 11.84
CA TRP A 273 2.58 12.27 12.49
C TRP A 273 3.45 13.14 11.58
N THR A 274 3.62 12.79 10.30
CA THR A 274 4.44 13.60 9.38
C THR A 274 3.90 15.02 9.23
N LYS A 275 2.57 15.17 9.28
CA LYS A 275 1.88 16.45 9.12
C LYS A 275 1.82 17.28 10.40
N LEU A 276 1.78 16.64 11.57
CA LEU A 276 1.71 17.34 12.86
C LEU A 276 3.08 17.61 13.50
N ALA A 277 4.09 16.75 13.28
CA ALA A 277 5.32 16.76 14.10
C ALA A 277 6.63 17.02 13.34
N HIS A 278 6.64 17.00 12.00
CA HIS A 278 7.82 17.33 11.14
C HIS A 278 9.17 16.66 11.52
N LEU A 279 9.17 15.50 12.20
CA LEU A 279 10.40 14.84 12.64
C LEU A 279 10.93 13.83 11.59
N PRO A 280 12.25 13.83 11.29
CA PRO A 280 12.87 12.81 10.44
C PRO A 280 12.94 11.44 11.16
N GLY A 281 12.97 10.35 10.39
CA GLY A 281 13.12 8.98 10.92
C GLY A 281 11.84 8.15 10.95
N LEU A 282 10.72 8.67 10.47
CA LEU A 282 9.43 7.98 10.55
C LEU A 282 9.31 6.73 9.68
N ALA A 283 10.14 6.61 8.65
CA ALA A 283 10.30 5.37 7.89
C ALA A 283 10.71 4.19 8.79
N LEU A 284 11.37 4.42 9.93
CA LEU A 284 11.67 3.37 10.90
C LEU A 284 10.41 2.78 11.55
N LEU A 285 9.28 3.51 11.59
CA LEU A 285 8.00 2.93 12.03
C LEU A 285 7.51 1.83 11.10
N MET A 286 7.95 1.79 9.83
CA MET A 286 7.67 0.65 8.96
C MET A 286 8.35 -0.64 9.45
N LEU A 287 9.43 -0.55 10.25
CA LEU A 287 10.02 -1.71 10.92
C LEU A 287 9.10 -2.28 12.02
N ALA A 288 8.10 -1.53 12.48
CA ALA A 288 7.08 -2.05 13.40
C ALA A 288 6.21 -3.12 12.71
N PHE A 289 6.04 -3.07 11.39
CA PHE A 289 5.24 -4.08 10.67
C PHE A 289 5.87 -5.48 10.69
N PRO A 290 7.14 -5.69 10.30
CA PRO A 290 7.80 -6.99 10.46
C PRO A 290 7.78 -7.53 11.90
N VAL A 291 7.96 -6.64 12.88
CA VAL A 291 7.89 -7.02 14.31
C VAL A 291 6.49 -7.46 14.70
N HIS A 292 5.47 -6.69 14.33
CA HIS A 292 4.06 -7.03 14.56
C HIS A 292 3.69 -8.36 13.90
N LEU A 293 4.08 -8.54 12.64
CA LEU A 293 3.83 -9.76 11.87
C LEU A 293 4.47 -10.98 12.55
N PHE A 294 5.70 -10.85 13.04
CA PHE A 294 6.37 -11.90 13.81
C PHE A 294 5.61 -12.26 15.08
N LEU A 295 5.20 -11.26 15.88
CA LEU A 295 4.41 -11.47 17.10
C LEU A 295 3.06 -12.11 16.79
N GLN A 296 2.43 -11.72 15.69
CA GLN A 296 1.14 -12.25 15.25
C GLN A 296 1.26 -13.72 14.84
N ILE A 297 2.20 -14.06 13.96
CA ILE A 297 2.42 -15.43 13.49
C ILE A 297 2.78 -16.33 14.67
N ARG A 298 3.73 -15.91 15.51
CA ARG A 298 4.18 -16.69 16.65
C ARG A 298 3.04 -16.96 17.63
N GLY A 299 2.23 -15.95 17.95
CA GLY A 299 1.13 -16.10 18.89
C GLY A 299 -0.08 -16.85 18.31
N ALA A 300 -0.42 -16.62 17.03
CA ALA A 300 -1.56 -17.27 16.38
C ALA A 300 -1.31 -18.78 16.20
N TYR A 301 -0.09 -19.15 15.79
CA TYR A 301 0.26 -20.54 15.47
C TYR A 301 1.12 -21.24 16.54
N ARG A 302 1.38 -20.59 17.68
CA ARG A 302 2.20 -21.09 18.81
C ARG A 302 3.56 -21.66 18.37
N LEU A 303 4.26 -20.92 17.51
CA LEU A 303 5.56 -21.35 16.98
C LEU A 303 6.71 -21.03 17.95
N GLY A 304 7.80 -21.79 17.84
CA GLY A 304 9.08 -21.44 18.46
C GLY A 304 9.73 -20.22 17.79
N LEU A 305 10.81 -19.70 18.38
CA LEU A 305 11.50 -18.49 17.87
C LEU A 305 11.99 -18.64 16.42
N VAL A 306 12.78 -19.68 16.14
CA VAL A 306 13.37 -19.91 14.81
C VAL A 306 12.30 -20.15 13.76
N SER A 307 11.35 -21.05 14.05
CA SER A 307 10.23 -21.31 13.15
C SER A 307 9.41 -20.04 12.92
N GLY A 308 9.14 -19.24 13.94
CA GLY A 308 8.43 -17.96 13.81
C GLY A 308 9.15 -16.97 12.90
N LEU A 309 10.47 -16.83 13.04
CA LEU A 309 11.27 -15.92 12.20
C LEU A 309 11.27 -16.37 10.74
N LEU A 310 11.54 -17.65 10.48
CA LEU A 310 11.49 -18.22 9.14
C LEU A 310 10.11 -18.02 8.50
N MET A 311 9.05 -18.29 9.26
CA MET A 311 7.67 -18.10 8.82
C MET A 311 7.39 -16.63 8.47
N THR A 312 7.90 -15.70 9.29
CA THR A 312 7.74 -14.26 9.07
C THR A 312 8.43 -13.81 7.80
N LEU A 313 9.65 -14.29 7.54
CA LEU A 313 10.36 -14.02 6.30
C LEU A 313 9.57 -14.52 5.08
N VAL A 314 9.10 -15.77 5.13
CA VAL A 314 8.32 -16.37 4.03
C VAL A 314 7.01 -15.60 3.79
N VAL A 315 6.26 -15.29 4.85
CA VAL A 315 5.01 -14.53 4.76
C VAL A 315 5.28 -13.09 4.27
N SER A 316 6.41 -12.48 4.62
CA SER A 316 6.78 -11.14 4.15
C SER A 316 7.09 -11.14 2.64
N VAL A 317 7.84 -12.13 2.15
CA VAL A 317 8.12 -12.30 0.71
C VAL A 317 6.82 -12.52 -0.06
N MET A 318 5.93 -13.37 0.47
CA MET A 318 4.62 -13.62 -0.12
C MET A 318 3.74 -12.38 -0.12
N ALA A 319 3.72 -11.61 0.97
CA ALA A 319 2.99 -10.35 1.05
C ALA A 319 3.52 -9.33 0.03
N ALA A 320 4.84 -9.24 -0.15
CA ALA A 320 5.45 -8.40 -1.17
C ALA A 320 5.07 -8.84 -2.59
N ALA A 321 5.03 -10.14 -2.87
CA ALA A 321 4.58 -10.67 -4.17
C ALA A 321 3.09 -10.37 -4.42
N VAL A 322 2.22 -10.55 -3.42
CA VAL A 322 0.80 -10.21 -3.49
C VAL A 322 0.60 -8.71 -3.73
N LEU A 323 1.36 -7.86 -3.03
CA LEU A 323 1.31 -6.41 -3.20
C LEU A 323 1.77 -6.02 -4.61
N LEU A 324 2.85 -6.62 -5.11
CA LEU A 324 3.34 -6.38 -6.47
C LEU A 324 2.31 -6.78 -7.52
N ILE A 325 1.72 -7.97 -7.40
CA ILE A 325 0.66 -8.44 -8.31
C ILE A 325 -0.54 -7.48 -8.27
N TRP A 326 -0.91 -7.00 -7.09
CA TRP A 326 -2.01 -6.05 -6.93
C TRP A 326 -1.68 -4.68 -7.57
N ILE A 327 -0.47 -4.16 -7.38
CA ILE A 327 0.01 -2.92 -8.02
C ILE A 327 0.00 -3.06 -9.55
N ILE A 328 0.52 -4.18 -10.08
CA ILE A 328 0.49 -4.48 -11.52
C ILE A 328 -0.95 -4.56 -12.02
N GLY A 329 -1.86 -5.17 -11.26
CA GLY A 329 -3.28 -5.23 -11.58
C GLY A 329 -3.93 -3.85 -11.63
N LEU A 330 -3.61 -2.95 -10.68
CA LEU A 330 -4.08 -1.56 -10.69
C LEU A 330 -3.55 -0.79 -11.91
N LEU A 331 -2.28 -0.95 -12.23
CA LEU A 331 -1.67 -0.34 -13.42
C LEU A 331 -2.36 -0.84 -14.70
N ALA A 332 -2.59 -2.15 -14.81
CA ALA A 332 -3.28 -2.74 -15.95
C ALA A 332 -4.71 -2.20 -16.11
N LEU A 333 -5.46 -2.04 -15.02
CA LEU A 333 -6.78 -1.42 -15.03
C LEU A 333 -6.73 0.07 -15.40
N GLY A 334 -5.72 0.80 -14.91
CA GLY A 334 -5.50 2.21 -15.24
C GLY A 334 -5.19 2.44 -16.73
N MET A 335 -4.54 1.47 -17.38
CA MET A 335 -4.23 1.45 -18.83
C MET A 335 -5.36 0.90 -19.71
N ALA A 336 -6.40 0.30 -19.12
CA ALA A 336 -7.52 -0.28 -19.87
C ALA A 336 -8.60 0.76 -20.23
N HIS A 337 -8.55 1.94 -19.63
CA HIS A 337 -9.50 3.04 -19.79
C HIS A 337 -8.78 4.36 -20.06
#